data_AF-A0A9C8P3X6-F1
#
_entry.id   AF-A0A9C8P3X6-F1
#
_cell.length_a   1.000
_cell.length_b   1.000
_cell.length_c   1.000
_cell.angle_alpha   90.00
_cell.angle_beta   90.00
_cell.angle_gamma   90.00
#
_symmetry.space_group_name_H-M   'P 1'
#
loop_
_entity.id
_entity.type
_entity.pdbx_description
1 polymer ?
#
loop_
_entity_poly.entity_id
_entity_poly.type
_entity_poly.pdbx_seq_one_letter_code
_entity_poly.pdbx_strand_id
1 'polypeptide(L)'
;MHSRIPNEWILASIADIAEVRGGKRLPKGKALLDEKTPFPYIRVSDLKDGSIDPSNLKYLDPKTQSAISQYTISSADLYISIAGSIGVVGGIPVVVK
;
A
#
# COMPACT_ATOMS: atom_id res chain seq x y z
N MET A 1 11.08 -19.11 25.45
CA MET A 1 12.49 -18.78 25.15
C MET A 1 12.52 -17.31 24.77
N HIS A 2 12.95 -16.41 25.65
CA HIS A 2 13.11 -15.00 25.30
C HIS A 2 14.41 -14.84 24.52
N SER A 3 14.30 -14.51 23.25
CA SER A 3 15.42 -14.17 22.36
C SER A 3 16.24 -13.05 22.99
N ARG A 4 17.53 -13.30 23.21
CA ARG A 4 18.48 -12.27 23.66
C ARG A 4 18.73 -11.35 22.47
N ILE A 5 18.02 -10.22 22.40
CA ILE A 5 18.38 -9.12 21.50
C ILE A 5 19.61 -8.38 22.09
N PRO A 6 20.45 -7.72 21.28
CA PRO A 6 21.58 -6.95 21.80
C PRO A 6 21.13 -5.89 22.82
N ASN A 7 21.95 -5.57 23.81
CA ASN A 7 21.60 -4.62 24.88
C ASN A 7 21.26 -3.20 24.37
N GLU A 8 21.79 -2.83 23.20
CA GLU A 8 21.52 -1.55 22.54
C GLU A 8 20.17 -1.52 21.80
N TRP A 9 19.50 -2.67 21.65
CA TRP A 9 18.24 -2.76 20.92
C TRP A 9 17.05 -2.59 21.87
N ILE A 10 16.12 -1.74 21.45
CA ILE A 10 14.86 -1.52 22.17
C ILE A 10 13.78 -2.34 21.48
N LEU A 11 13.04 -3.13 22.26
CA LEU A 11 11.85 -3.79 21.76
C LEU A 11 10.74 -2.73 21.60
N ALA A 12 10.29 -2.54 20.37
CA ALA A 12 9.24 -1.59 20.02
C ALA A 12 8.16 -2.26 19.17
N SER A 13 6.95 -1.74 19.25
CA SER A 13 5.88 -2.01 18.30
C SER A 13 5.98 -1.07 17.09
N ILE A 14 5.32 -1.42 15.98
CA ILE A 14 5.28 -0.55 14.79
C ILE A 14 4.68 0.82 15.12
N ALA A 15 3.68 0.86 16.01
CA ALA A 15 3.02 2.10 16.42
C ALA A 15 3.96 3.06 17.17
N ASP A 16 5.07 2.57 17.72
CA ASP A 16 6.06 3.40 18.41
C ASP A 16 7.00 4.12 17.42
N ILE A 17 7.10 3.63 16.17
CA ILE A 17 8.09 4.12 15.20
C ILE A 17 7.49 4.56 13.86
N ALA A 18 6.19 4.33 13.62
CA ALA A 18 5.52 4.65 12.37
C ALA A 18 4.01 4.90 12.55
N GLU A 19 3.44 5.71 11.65
CA GLU A 19 1.98 5.84 11.52
C GLU A 19 1.42 4.63 10.76
N VAL A 20 0.46 3.93 11.34
CA VAL A 20 -0.20 2.79 10.70
C VAL A 20 -1.50 3.25 10.05
N ARG A 21 -1.54 3.19 8.71
CA ARG A 21 -2.74 3.49 7.92
C ARG A 21 -3.31 2.24 7.27
N GLY A 22 -4.63 2.11 7.31
CA GLY A 22 -5.34 1.02 6.65
C GLY A 22 -5.52 1.27 5.15
N GLY A 23 -5.59 0.21 4.35
CA GLY A 23 -6.08 0.29 2.98
C GLY A 23 -7.62 0.30 2.93
N LYS A 24 -8.19 0.69 1.78
CA LYS A 24 -9.64 0.66 1.54
C LYS A 24 -9.95 -0.16 0.31
N ARG A 25 -10.99 -0.99 0.40
CA ARG A 25 -11.57 -1.67 -0.77
C ARG A 25 -12.37 -0.68 -1.62
N LEU A 26 -12.41 -0.92 -2.92
CA LEU A 26 -13.26 -0.19 -3.85
C LEU A 26 -14.72 -0.14 -3.33
N PRO A 27 -15.35 1.04 -3.29
CA PRO A 27 -16.75 1.15 -2.86
C PRO A 27 -17.71 0.32 -3.70
N LYS A 28 -18.79 -0.16 -3.09
CA LYS A 28 -19.81 -0.97 -3.80
C LYS A 28 -20.39 -0.18 -4.98
N GLY A 29 -20.49 -0.84 -6.13
CA GLY A 29 -21.03 -0.24 -7.36
C GLY A 29 -20.07 0.67 -8.12
N LYS A 30 -18.81 0.79 -7.67
CA LYS A 30 -17.74 1.44 -8.44
C LYS A 30 -16.94 0.39 -9.22
N ALA A 31 -16.35 0.81 -10.32
CA ALA A 31 -15.48 -0.01 -11.16
C ALA A 31 -14.10 0.62 -11.24
N LEU A 32 -13.10 -0.23 -11.46
CA LEU A 32 -11.76 0.20 -11.80
C LEU A 32 -11.66 0.43 -13.32
N LEU A 33 -10.85 1.40 -13.72
CA LEU A 33 -10.60 1.75 -15.11
C LEU A 33 -9.29 1.10 -15.58
N ASP A 34 -9.31 0.61 -16.82
CA ASP A 34 -8.10 0.23 -17.56
C ASP A 34 -7.38 1.47 -18.12
N GLU A 35 -8.15 2.51 -18.45
CA GLU A 35 -7.66 3.81 -18.87
C GLU A 35 -6.83 4.47 -17.77
N LYS A 36 -5.65 4.98 -18.12
CA LYS A 36 -4.77 5.71 -17.21
C LYS A 36 -5.42 7.02 -16.80
N THR A 37 -5.68 7.17 -15.49
CA THR A 37 -6.03 8.45 -14.86
C THR A 37 -4.89 8.91 -13.93
N PRO A 38 -4.93 10.14 -13.40
CA PRO A 38 -4.00 10.58 -12.35
C PRO A 38 -4.13 9.79 -11.03
N PHE A 39 -5.10 8.87 -10.92
CA PHE A 39 -5.46 8.19 -9.68
C PHE A 39 -5.21 6.67 -9.80
N PRO A 40 -3.95 6.22 -9.74
CA PRO A 40 -3.64 4.78 -9.71
C PRO A 40 -4.22 4.12 -8.46
N TYR A 41 -4.68 2.88 -8.62
CA TYR A 41 -5.23 2.05 -7.55
C TYR A 41 -4.41 0.77 -7.43
N ILE A 42 -3.72 0.62 -6.28
CA ILE A 42 -2.85 -0.52 -6.01
C ILE A 42 -3.67 -1.67 -5.43
N ARG A 43 -3.53 -2.85 -6.02
CA ARG A 43 -4.13 -4.11 -5.55
C ARG A 43 -3.04 -5.07 -5.12
N VAL A 44 -3.43 -6.10 -4.37
CA VAL A 44 -2.51 -7.18 -3.95
C VAL A 44 -1.84 -7.87 -5.13
N SER A 45 -2.52 -7.98 -6.29
CA SER A 45 -1.97 -8.53 -7.52
C SER A 45 -0.85 -7.70 -8.14
N ASP A 46 -0.77 -6.42 -7.76
CA ASP A 46 0.21 -5.47 -8.30
C ASP A 46 1.47 -5.44 -7.42
N LEU A 47 1.48 -6.14 -6.27
CA LEU A 47 2.61 -6.23 -5.35
C LEU A 47 3.58 -7.32 -5.84
N LYS A 48 4.82 -6.95 -6.16
CA LYS A 48 5.80 -7.87 -6.73
C LYS A 48 7.23 -7.42 -6.42
N ASP A 49 8.08 -8.37 -6.05
CA ASP A 49 9.52 -8.17 -5.85
C ASP A 49 9.87 -6.97 -4.93
N GLY A 50 9.08 -6.76 -3.88
CA GLY A 50 9.28 -5.65 -2.93
C GLY A 50 8.88 -4.27 -3.46
N SER A 51 8.17 -4.21 -4.59
CA SER A 51 7.74 -2.98 -5.27
C SER A 51 6.34 -3.17 -5.88
N ILE A 52 5.98 -2.30 -6.82
CA ILE A 52 4.72 -2.35 -7.59
C ILE A 52 5.02 -2.74 -9.04
N ASP A 53 4.31 -3.75 -9.56
CA ASP A 53 4.28 -4.11 -10.97
C ASP A 53 3.22 -3.25 -11.70
N PRO A 54 3.61 -2.31 -12.57
CA PRO A 54 2.68 -1.40 -13.22
C PRO A 54 1.98 -2.01 -14.44
N SER A 55 2.35 -3.23 -14.87
CA SER A 55 1.92 -3.82 -16.15
C SER A 55 0.41 -3.96 -16.33
N ASN A 56 -0.32 -4.14 -15.23
CA ASN A 56 -1.78 -4.27 -15.22
C ASN A 56 -2.43 -3.35 -14.17
N LEU A 57 -1.78 -2.22 -13.87
CA LEU A 57 -2.26 -1.26 -12.89
C LEU A 57 -3.61 -0.70 -13.32
N LYS A 58 -4.52 -0.54 -12.37
CA LYS A 58 -5.85 0.01 -12.61
C LYS A 58 -5.98 1.40 -12.00
N TYR A 59 -7.01 2.12 -12.42
CA TYR A 59 -7.19 3.52 -12.08
C TYR A 59 -8.60 3.82 -11.57
N LEU A 60 -8.73 4.91 -10.83
CA LEU A 60 -10.01 5.41 -10.34
C LEU A 60 -10.51 6.56 -11.20
N ASP A 61 -11.84 6.69 -11.30
CA ASP A 61 -12.46 7.94 -11.70
C ASP A 61 -12.37 8.99 -10.56
N PRO A 62 -12.42 10.30 -10.89
CA PRO A 62 -12.31 11.37 -9.89
C PRO A 62 -13.32 11.28 -8.74
N LYS A 63 -14.57 10.83 -9.01
CA LYS A 63 -15.60 10.73 -7.96
C LYS A 63 -15.27 9.61 -6.99
N THR A 64 -14.80 8.47 -7.48
CA THR A 64 -14.39 7.35 -6.63
C THR A 64 -13.13 7.69 -5.83
N GLN A 65 -12.13 8.32 -6.44
CA GLN A 65 -10.94 8.76 -5.72
C GLN A 65 -11.28 9.72 -4.58
N SER A 66 -12.14 10.72 -4.84
CA SER A 66 -12.58 11.67 -3.82
C SER A 66 -13.21 10.97 -2.60
N ALA A 67 -14.04 9.96 -2.84
CA ALA A 67 -14.72 9.19 -1.80
C ALA A 67 -13.79 8.34 -0.90
N ILE A 68 -12.58 8.00 -1.39
CA ILE A 68 -11.60 7.20 -0.63
C ILE A 68 -10.25 7.91 -0.49
N SER A 69 -10.26 9.25 -0.57
CA SER A 69 -9.06 10.10 -0.62
C SER A 69 -8.15 10.02 0.61
N GLN A 70 -8.66 9.58 1.76
CA GLN A 70 -7.86 9.34 2.97
C GLN A 70 -6.99 8.08 2.91
N TYR A 71 -7.19 7.22 1.91
CA TYR A 71 -6.52 5.92 1.78
C TYR A 71 -5.49 5.94 0.66
N THR A 72 -4.48 6.81 0.81
CA THR A 72 -3.39 7.00 -0.15
C THR A 72 -2.05 6.58 0.45
N ILE A 73 -1.13 6.21 -0.42
CA ILE A 73 0.24 5.84 -0.07
C ILE A 73 1.22 6.55 -1.02
N SER A 74 2.40 6.90 -0.54
CA SER A 74 3.44 7.62 -1.27
C SER A 74 4.76 6.86 -1.29
N SER A 75 5.75 7.36 -2.04
CA SER A 75 7.10 6.80 -2.08
C SER A 75 7.88 6.93 -0.76
N ALA A 76 7.35 7.65 0.22
CA ALA A 76 7.93 7.73 1.58
C ALA A 76 7.38 6.62 2.51
N ASP A 77 6.39 5.85 2.06
CA ASP A 77 5.69 4.86 2.86
C ASP A 77 6.05 3.43 2.44
N LEU A 78 5.80 2.49 3.36
CA LEU A 78 5.86 1.05 3.11
C LEU A 78 4.45 0.46 3.15
N TYR A 79 4.20 -0.57 2.34
CA TYR A 79 2.99 -1.37 2.43
C TYR A 79 3.26 -2.71 3.10
N ILE A 80 2.24 -3.23 3.78
CA ILE A 80 2.17 -4.64 4.21
C ILE A 80 0.80 -5.19 3.83
N SER A 81 0.79 -6.32 3.13
CA SER A 81 -0.45 -6.98 2.75
C SER A 81 -1.05 -7.75 3.93
N ILE A 82 -2.32 -7.49 4.22
CA ILE A 82 -3.10 -8.15 5.29
C ILE A 82 -4.19 -9.09 4.75
N ALA A 83 -4.33 -9.19 3.42
CA ALA A 83 -5.33 -10.03 2.76
C ALA A 83 -4.80 -10.54 1.42
N GLY A 84 -5.24 -11.71 0.95
CA GLY A 84 -4.61 -12.38 -0.19
C GLY A 84 -3.26 -12.94 0.23
N SER A 85 -2.17 -12.49 -0.39
CA SER A 85 -0.80 -12.84 0.01
C SER A 85 -0.40 -12.05 1.26
N ILE A 86 -0.73 -12.58 2.44
CA ILE A 86 -0.45 -11.94 3.74
C ILE A 86 1.06 -11.85 3.98
N GLY A 87 1.52 -10.70 4.49
CA GLY A 87 2.92 -10.49 4.88
C GLY A 87 3.84 -10.06 3.74
N VAL A 88 3.32 -9.87 2.51
CA VAL A 88 4.08 -9.24 1.43
C VAL A 88 4.32 -7.77 1.78
N VAL A 89 5.59 -7.34 1.72
CA VAL A 89 6.05 -5.99 2.07
C VAL A 89 6.83 -5.41 0.91
N GLY A 90 6.71 -4.10 0.71
CA GLY A 90 7.47 -3.38 -0.30
C GLY A 90 7.30 -1.87 -0.23
N GLY A 91 8.08 -1.18 -1.05
CA GLY A 91 8.02 0.27 -1.20
C GLY A 91 7.17 0.69 -2.41
N ILE A 92 6.78 1.96 -2.42
CA ILE A 92 6.15 2.57 -3.59
C ILE A 92 7.22 3.23 -4.47
N PRO A 93 7.33 2.88 -5.77
CA PRO A 93 8.33 3.48 -6.64
C PRO A 93 8.05 4.97 -6.84
N VAL A 94 9.11 5.77 -6.95
CA VAL A 94 8.97 7.17 -7.38
C VAL A 94 8.47 7.16 -8.82
N VAL A 95 7.26 7.67 -9.05
CA VAL A 95 6.76 7.89 -10.39
C VAL A 95 7.54 9.07 -10.98
N VAL A 96 8.61 8.78 -11.71
CA VAL A 96 9.27 9.77 -12.56
C VAL A 96 8.28 10.11 -13.67
N LYS A 97 7.76 11.33 -13.65
CA LYS A 97 6.83 11.85 -14.66
C LYS A 97 7.47 11.88 -16.03
#